data_AF-M3GA61-F1
#
_entry.id   AF-M3GA61-F1
#
_cell.length_a   1.000
_cell.length_b   1.000
_cell.length_c   1.000
_cell.angle_alpha   90.00
_cell.angle_beta   90.00
_cell.angle_gamma   90.00
#
_symmetry.space_group_name_H-M   'P 1'
#
loop_
_entity.id
_entity.type
_entity.pdbx_description
1 polymer ?
#
loop_
_entity_poly.entity_id
_entity_poly.type
_entity_poly.pdbx_seq_one_letter_code
_entity_poly.pdbx_strand_id
1 'polypeptide(L)'
;MWCRFFSNKGFAYVRINKNGKKFHIIGTHVQAQDSSCANLGIVSRMNQFSEIRSFIDSKKIPKDEMVLIAGDLNVIKGSKEYYWMLYTLNVNNPRYVGVPFTWDTKTNEITAFYYEKEEPVYLDYILVSKSHFQPPVWQNLAYDPISAKTWTVGGYTSDEFSDHYPVYGFIYADSSTPTKSGRKRKYDRVSFVSAATGKRIQASSKKSNAWLKVNATTETDLTKFNLVQTNDPDSNPSCMKSGPIRVESSHSLNYFWNWWLGGGKGNYAYYSKFNDGSNRIQIINLDGGCLRDGSRVAFKDYDTVSKGRYFLTVWEGGKWDKYFYLWKDEIGPRETFYLKLDSSPEMDWSKNLIYR
;
A
#
# COMPACT_ATOMS: atom_id res chain seq x y z
N MET A 1 -32.87 9.31 3.75
CA MET A 1 -32.77 9.05 2.29
C MET A 1 -31.31 8.84 1.94
N TRP A 2 -30.98 7.74 1.26
CA TRP A 2 -29.61 7.35 0.91
C TRP A 2 -29.09 8.24 -0.21
N CYS A 3 -27.81 8.62 -0.19
CA CYS A 3 -27.28 9.62 -1.13
C CYS A 3 -26.77 9.06 -2.49
N ARG A 4 -26.89 7.76 -2.73
CA ARG A 4 -26.76 7.18 -4.09
C ARG A 4 -27.83 6.12 -4.28
N PHE A 5 -28.64 6.28 -5.32
CA PHE A 5 -29.77 5.39 -5.65
C PHE A 5 -29.41 4.32 -6.70
N PHE A 6 -28.20 4.35 -7.26
CA PHE A 6 -27.76 3.44 -8.33
C PHE A 6 -27.18 2.11 -7.82
N SER A 7 -27.24 1.86 -6.51
CA SER A 7 -26.77 0.62 -5.88
C SER A 7 -27.69 0.28 -4.72
N ASN A 8 -28.08 -0.99 -4.60
CA ASN A 8 -28.83 -1.52 -3.46
C ASN A 8 -27.91 -1.68 -2.22
N LYS A 9 -27.30 -0.57 -1.77
CA LYS A 9 -26.56 -0.58 -0.51
C LYS A 9 -27.54 -0.85 0.64
N GLY A 10 -27.05 -1.50 1.69
CA GLY A 10 -27.85 -2.04 2.76
C GLY A 10 -26.97 -2.87 3.68
N PHE A 11 -27.57 -3.79 4.41
CA PHE A 11 -26.86 -4.78 5.21
C PHE A 11 -27.41 -6.17 4.96
N ALA A 12 -26.55 -7.18 5.13
CA ALA A 12 -26.92 -8.58 5.19
C ALA A 12 -26.85 -9.06 6.63
N TYR A 13 -27.84 -9.83 7.07
CA TYR A 13 -27.88 -10.42 8.40
C TYR A 13 -27.78 -11.94 8.31
N VAL A 14 -26.89 -12.52 9.10
CA VAL A 14 -26.77 -13.97 9.26
C VAL A 14 -26.73 -14.35 10.74
N ARG A 15 -27.31 -15.52 11.05
CA ARG A 15 -27.16 -16.18 12.35
C ARG A 15 -26.37 -17.46 12.14
N ILE A 16 -25.22 -17.57 12.79
CA ILE A 16 -24.31 -18.70 12.69
C ILE A 16 -24.35 -19.48 14.01
N ASN A 17 -24.54 -20.80 13.93
CA ASN A 17 -24.36 -21.69 15.08
C ASN A 17 -22.98 -22.34 14.99
N LYS A 18 -22.10 -22.02 15.94
CA LYS A 18 -20.77 -22.61 16.08
C LYS A 18 -20.71 -23.36 17.39
N ASN A 19 -20.70 -24.69 17.31
CA ASN A 19 -20.61 -25.60 18.46
C ASN A 19 -21.68 -25.32 19.54
N GLY A 20 -22.92 -25.09 19.13
CA GLY A 20 -24.05 -24.80 20.03
C GLY A 20 -24.17 -23.33 20.45
N LYS A 21 -23.15 -22.49 20.20
CA LYS A 21 -23.20 -21.05 20.45
C LYS A 21 -23.64 -20.30 19.21
N LYS A 22 -24.64 -19.44 19.34
CA LYS A 22 -25.15 -18.62 18.25
C LYS A 22 -24.49 -17.25 18.22
N PHE A 23 -24.14 -16.83 17.01
CA PHE A 23 -23.57 -15.53 16.70
C PHE A 23 -24.44 -14.86 15.64
N HIS A 24 -24.64 -13.57 15.78
CA HIS A 24 -25.42 -12.74 14.86
C HIS A 24 -24.48 -11.75 14.21
N ILE A 25 -24.45 -11.72 12.89
CA ILE A 25 -23.54 -10.86 12.13
C ILE A 25 -24.36 -10.01 11.16
N ILE A 26 -24.18 -8.70 11.26
CA ILE A 26 -24.69 -7.72 10.32
C ILE A 26 -23.49 -7.25 9.49
N GLY A 27 -23.39 -7.72 8.25
CA GLY A 27 -22.41 -7.24 7.28
C GLY A 27 -22.97 -6.05 6.51
N THR A 28 -22.25 -4.93 6.46
CA THR A 28 -22.74 -3.70 5.80
C THR A 28 -21.62 -2.96 5.09
N HIS A 29 -21.98 -2.14 4.10
CA HIS A 29 -21.11 -1.13 3.51
C HIS A 29 -21.96 0.13 3.30
N VAL A 30 -21.79 1.09 4.22
CA VAL A 30 -22.65 2.28 4.32
C VAL A 30 -22.28 3.35 3.28
N GLN A 31 -22.90 4.53 3.36
CA GLN A 31 -22.66 5.62 2.40
C GLN A 31 -21.21 6.11 2.45
N ALA A 32 -20.54 6.07 1.29
CA ALA A 32 -19.19 6.62 1.12
C ALA A 32 -19.17 8.14 1.27
N GLN A 33 -17.99 8.68 1.60
CA GLN A 33 -17.75 10.11 1.53
C GLN A 33 -17.84 10.59 0.07
N ASP A 34 -18.83 11.42 -0.22
CA ASP A 34 -19.11 11.88 -1.59
C ASP A 34 -19.47 13.37 -1.56
N SER A 35 -18.75 14.20 -2.32
CA SER A 35 -18.97 15.65 -2.38
C SER A 35 -20.31 16.04 -3.00
N SER A 36 -20.93 15.15 -3.78
CA SER A 36 -22.29 15.34 -4.30
C SER A 36 -23.37 15.13 -3.23
N CYS A 37 -22.99 14.65 -2.04
CA CYS A 37 -23.89 14.39 -0.94
C CYS A 37 -23.95 15.51 0.09
N ALA A 38 -25.14 15.74 0.62
CA ALA A 38 -25.33 16.62 1.77
C ALA A 38 -24.42 16.18 2.93
N ASN A 39 -23.66 17.13 3.47
CA ASN A 39 -22.66 16.90 4.52
C ASN A 39 -21.73 15.72 4.21
N LEU A 40 -21.31 15.57 2.95
CA LEU A 40 -20.39 14.50 2.52
C LEU A 40 -20.90 13.07 2.80
N GLY A 41 -22.23 12.89 2.96
CA GLY A 41 -22.85 11.60 3.24
C GLY A 41 -23.06 11.27 4.72
N ILE A 42 -22.63 12.13 5.66
CA ILE A 42 -22.76 11.91 7.12
C ILE A 42 -24.20 11.61 7.52
N VAL A 43 -25.16 12.41 7.03
CA VAL A 43 -26.59 12.23 7.36
C VAL A 43 -27.13 10.90 6.85
N SER A 44 -26.64 10.43 5.70
CA SER A 44 -27.02 9.11 5.18
C SER A 44 -26.49 8.00 6.07
N ARG A 45 -25.21 8.06 6.47
CA ARG A 45 -24.60 7.09 7.40
C ARG A 45 -25.34 7.01 8.73
N MET A 46 -25.70 8.13 9.32
CA MET A 46 -26.46 8.14 10.59
C MET A 46 -27.84 7.50 10.47
N ASN A 47 -28.55 7.72 9.36
CA ASN A 47 -29.83 7.05 9.10
C ASN A 47 -29.62 5.53 8.92
N GLN A 48 -28.60 5.12 8.17
CA GLN A 48 -28.23 3.72 7.96
C GLN A 48 -27.90 3.00 9.26
N PHE A 49 -27.13 3.64 10.15
CA PHE A 49 -26.84 3.11 11.47
C PHE A 49 -28.11 2.97 12.32
N SER A 50 -29.05 3.91 12.22
CA SER A 50 -30.34 3.86 12.92
C SER A 50 -31.23 2.73 12.39
N GLU A 51 -31.23 2.48 11.07
CA GLU A 51 -31.90 1.34 10.44
C GLU A 51 -31.31 0.01 10.92
N ILE A 52 -29.98 -0.13 10.96
CA ILE A 52 -29.29 -1.31 11.49
C ILE A 52 -29.66 -1.53 12.96
N ARG A 53 -29.64 -0.47 13.78
CA ARG A 53 -30.00 -0.56 15.20
C ARG A 53 -31.44 -1.03 15.38
N SER A 54 -32.37 -0.41 14.65
CA SER A 54 -33.80 -0.75 14.68
C SER A 54 -34.04 -2.21 14.26
N PHE A 55 -33.32 -2.68 13.23
CA PHE A 55 -33.39 -4.07 12.81
C PHE A 55 -32.93 -5.03 13.92
N ILE A 56 -31.78 -4.75 14.56
CA ILE A 56 -31.26 -5.57 15.66
C ILE A 56 -32.28 -5.63 16.80
N ASP A 57 -32.85 -4.49 17.20
CA ASP A 57 -33.86 -4.42 18.26
C ASP A 57 -35.14 -5.19 17.89
N SER A 58 -35.57 -5.12 16.62
CA SER A 58 -36.74 -5.86 16.13
C SER A 58 -36.57 -7.38 16.15
N LYS A 59 -35.32 -7.87 16.05
CA LYS A 59 -35.03 -9.31 16.02
C LYS A 59 -35.14 -9.98 17.39
N LYS A 60 -35.22 -9.19 18.48
CA LYS A 60 -35.34 -9.71 19.86
C LYS A 60 -34.29 -10.80 20.16
N ILE A 61 -33.04 -10.55 19.75
CA ILE A 61 -31.94 -11.48 19.92
C ILE A 61 -31.68 -11.67 21.44
N PRO A 62 -31.46 -12.90 21.93
CA PRO A 62 -31.14 -13.14 23.33
C PRO A 62 -29.90 -12.37 23.80
N LYS A 63 -29.94 -11.83 25.02
CA LYS A 63 -28.86 -10.99 25.56
C LYS A 63 -27.55 -11.74 25.80
N ASP A 64 -27.59 -13.07 25.85
CA ASP A 64 -26.46 -13.98 26.02
C ASP A 64 -25.88 -14.48 24.68
N GLU A 65 -26.48 -14.11 23.55
CA GLU A 65 -25.96 -14.37 22.21
C GLU A 65 -25.18 -13.12 21.70
N MET A 66 -24.06 -13.31 20.99
CA MET A 66 -23.21 -12.20 20.56
C MET A 66 -23.71 -11.59 19.25
N VAL A 67 -23.76 -10.25 19.18
CA VAL A 67 -24.17 -9.50 17.97
C VAL A 67 -23.02 -8.62 17.47
N LEU A 68 -22.60 -8.87 16.23
CA LEU A 68 -21.54 -8.20 15.51
C LEU A 68 -22.09 -7.33 14.39
N ILE A 69 -21.51 -6.13 14.21
CA ILE A 69 -21.73 -5.26 13.05
C ILE A 69 -20.38 -5.07 12.36
N ALA A 70 -20.27 -5.45 11.09
CA ALA A 70 -19.01 -5.59 10.38
C ALA A 70 -19.04 -4.98 8.97
N GLY A 71 -17.94 -4.34 8.57
CA GLY A 71 -17.68 -3.92 7.20
C GLY A 71 -17.10 -2.51 7.09
N ASP A 72 -17.10 -1.97 5.86
CA ASP A 72 -16.71 -0.59 5.58
C ASP A 72 -17.81 0.36 6.07
N LEU A 73 -17.55 0.99 7.20
CA LEU A 73 -18.49 1.93 7.81
C LEU A 73 -18.25 3.37 7.32
N ASN A 74 -17.26 3.63 6.47
CA ASN A 74 -16.97 4.94 5.89
C ASN A 74 -16.91 6.11 6.91
N VAL A 75 -16.58 5.79 8.16
CA VAL A 75 -16.44 6.76 9.25
C VAL A 75 -15.01 6.73 9.72
N ILE A 76 -14.32 7.87 9.69
CA ILE A 76 -12.91 7.97 10.07
C ILE A 76 -12.77 7.78 11.58
N LYS A 77 -11.94 6.82 12.00
CA LYS A 77 -11.67 6.50 13.41
C LYS A 77 -11.26 7.75 14.21
N GLY A 78 -11.92 7.97 15.35
CA GLY A 78 -11.62 9.08 16.27
C GLY A 78 -12.21 10.43 15.87
N SER A 79 -12.87 10.55 14.72
CA SER A 79 -13.62 11.75 14.32
C SER A 79 -14.85 11.99 15.20
N LYS A 80 -15.49 13.16 15.08
CA LYS A 80 -16.78 13.43 15.76
C LYS A 80 -17.86 12.41 15.33
N GLU A 81 -17.89 12.09 14.04
CA GLU A 81 -18.84 11.12 13.48
C GLU A 81 -18.60 9.71 14.02
N TYR A 82 -17.35 9.33 14.30
CA TYR A 82 -17.02 8.05 14.92
C TYR A 82 -17.74 7.84 16.25
N TYR A 83 -17.75 8.84 17.13
CA TYR A 83 -18.44 8.74 18.41
C TYR A 83 -19.96 8.68 18.24
N TRP A 84 -20.52 9.37 17.24
CA TRP A 84 -21.94 9.27 16.89
C TRP A 84 -22.30 7.88 16.35
N MET A 85 -21.48 7.30 15.47
CA MET A 85 -21.64 5.93 14.99
C MET A 85 -21.69 4.93 16.16
N LEU A 86 -20.73 5.00 17.09
CA LEU A 86 -20.71 4.11 18.26
C LEU A 86 -21.96 4.27 19.14
N TYR A 87 -22.41 5.50 19.33
CA TYR A 87 -23.61 5.82 20.10
C TYR A 87 -24.87 5.28 19.42
N THR A 88 -25.08 5.59 18.14
CA THR A 88 -26.30 5.21 17.40
C THR A 88 -26.41 3.70 17.19
N LEU A 89 -25.30 3.01 16.91
CA LEU A 89 -25.30 1.53 16.85
C LEU A 89 -25.40 0.89 18.24
N ASN A 90 -25.17 1.66 19.30
CA ASN A 90 -25.05 1.22 20.69
C ASN A 90 -24.06 0.05 20.81
N VAL A 91 -22.81 0.34 20.43
CA VAL A 91 -21.68 -0.60 20.39
C VAL A 91 -20.52 -0.08 21.24
N ASN A 92 -19.63 -0.99 21.64
CA ASN A 92 -18.38 -0.66 22.34
C ASN A 92 -17.25 -0.34 21.35
N ASN A 93 -16.32 0.50 21.81
CA ASN A 93 -15.06 0.73 21.11
C ASN A 93 -14.17 -0.53 21.21
N PRO A 94 -13.69 -1.11 20.09
CA PRO A 94 -12.75 -2.23 20.15
C PRO A 94 -11.35 -1.76 20.56
N ARG A 95 -10.49 -2.70 20.93
CA ARG A 95 -9.04 -2.48 20.95
C ARG A 95 -8.49 -2.59 19.53
N TYR A 96 -7.97 -1.50 19.00
CA TYR A 96 -7.32 -1.49 17.68
C TYR A 96 -5.87 -1.98 17.79
N VAL A 97 -5.48 -2.86 16.88
CA VAL A 97 -4.13 -3.42 16.73
C VAL A 97 -3.82 -3.55 15.24
N GLY A 98 -2.55 -3.77 14.88
CA GLY A 98 -2.13 -3.86 13.48
C GLY A 98 -1.74 -2.54 12.85
N VAL A 99 -1.94 -2.43 11.54
CA VAL A 99 -1.67 -1.19 10.80
C VAL A 99 -2.66 -0.07 11.20
N PRO A 100 -2.23 1.20 11.16
CA PRO A 100 -3.04 2.31 11.69
C PRO A 100 -4.24 2.71 10.82
N PHE A 101 -4.27 2.26 9.56
CA PHE A 101 -5.25 2.64 8.54
C PHE A 101 -5.76 1.40 7.81
N THR A 102 -7.02 1.42 7.38
CA THR A 102 -7.61 0.35 6.56
C THR A 102 -7.73 0.78 5.09
N TRP A 103 -7.55 2.07 4.81
CA TRP A 103 -7.44 2.63 3.47
C TRP A 103 -6.26 3.60 3.47
N ASP A 104 -5.19 3.26 2.77
CA ASP A 104 -3.88 3.91 2.96
C ASP A 104 -3.20 4.30 1.64
N THR A 105 -3.22 5.59 1.33
CA THR A 105 -2.61 6.18 0.13
C THR A 105 -1.09 6.17 0.12
N LYS A 106 -0.43 5.82 1.23
CA LYS A 106 1.03 5.81 1.36
C LYS A 106 1.62 4.42 1.27
N THR A 107 0.81 3.39 1.52
CA THR A 107 1.29 2.00 1.50
C THR A 107 0.57 1.13 0.48
N ASN A 108 -0.72 1.37 0.18
CA ASN A 108 -1.47 0.56 -0.78
C ASN A 108 -1.36 1.13 -2.20
N GLU A 109 -0.84 0.33 -3.14
CA GLU A 109 -0.58 0.78 -4.52
C GLU A 109 -1.88 1.19 -5.26
N ILE A 110 -2.99 0.44 -5.07
CA ILE A 110 -4.29 0.73 -5.70
C ILE A 110 -4.88 2.02 -5.11
N THR A 111 -4.85 2.17 -3.79
CA THR A 111 -5.38 3.38 -3.13
C THR A 111 -4.62 4.62 -3.58
N ALA A 112 -3.29 4.54 -3.59
CA ALA A 112 -2.42 5.61 -4.04
C ALA A 112 -2.64 5.97 -5.52
N PHE A 113 -3.02 4.99 -6.36
CA PHE A 113 -3.25 5.20 -7.79
C PHE A 113 -4.42 6.17 -8.04
N TYR A 114 -5.51 6.00 -7.31
CA TYR A 114 -6.72 6.81 -7.49
C TYR A 114 -6.74 8.06 -6.61
N TYR A 115 -6.03 8.03 -5.47
CA TYR A 115 -6.20 9.02 -4.40
C TYR A 115 -4.87 9.51 -3.79
N GLU A 116 -3.79 9.65 -4.57
CA GLU A 116 -2.43 10.05 -4.12
C GLU A 116 -2.39 11.19 -3.09
N LYS A 117 -3.30 12.17 -3.21
CA LYS A 117 -3.34 13.39 -2.40
C LYS A 117 -4.16 13.28 -1.11
N GLU A 118 -4.96 12.22 -0.96
CA GLU A 118 -5.76 12.01 0.23
C GLU A 118 -4.90 11.44 1.37
N GLU A 119 -5.30 11.73 2.59
CA GLU A 119 -4.63 11.18 3.77
C GLU A 119 -5.15 9.77 4.09
N PRO A 120 -4.29 8.85 4.56
CA PRO A 120 -4.72 7.54 5.02
C PRO A 120 -5.76 7.61 6.13
N VAL A 121 -6.75 6.71 6.09
CA VAL A 121 -7.86 6.67 7.06
C VAL A 121 -8.21 5.25 7.47
N TYR A 122 -8.86 5.13 8.64
CA TYR A 122 -9.38 3.89 9.17
C TYR A 122 -10.91 3.92 9.07
N LEU A 123 -11.48 3.03 8.25
CA LEU A 123 -12.89 3.04 7.83
C LEU A 123 -13.61 1.70 8.06
N ASP A 124 -12.87 0.61 8.25
CA ASP A 124 -13.40 -0.76 8.31
C ASP A 124 -13.42 -1.28 9.75
N TYR A 125 -14.58 -1.77 10.20
CA TYR A 125 -14.78 -2.12 11.61
C TYR A 125 -15.48 -3.45 11.78
N ILE A 126 -15.24 -4.10 12.92
CA ILE A 126 -16.06 -5.19 13.43
C ILE A 126 -16.40 -4.86 14.88
N LEU A 127 -17.63 -4.41 15.13
CA LEU A 127 -18.11 -3.85 16.39
C LEU A 127 -19.07 -4.80 17.10
N VAL A 128 -19.12 -4.74 18.45
CA VAL A 128 -20.00 -5.59 19.29
C VAL A 128 -21.11 -4.75 19.91
N SER A 129 -22.36 -5.20 19.77
CA SER A 129 -23.53 -4.55 20.36
C SER A 129 -23.52 -4.61 21.88
N LYS A 130 -23.66 -3.46 22.56
CA LYS A 130 -23.72 -3.34 24.04
C LYS A 130 -24.95 -4.00 24.67
N SER A 131 -26.02 -4.21 23.90
CA SER A 131 -27.27 -4.81 24.39
C SER A 131 -27.22 -6.34 24.51
N HIS A 132 -26.11 -6.94 24.08
CA HIS A 132 -25.93 -8.38 23.89
C HIS A 132 -24.62 -8.85 24.53
N PHE A 133 -24.29 -10.14 24.38
CA PHE A 133 -23.14 -10.73 25.03
C PHE A 133 -21.86 -9.93 24.76
N GLN A 134 -21.21 -9.50 25.85
CA GLN A 134 -19.92 -8.82 25.79
C GLN A 134 -18.81 -9.82 26.04
N PRO A 135 -17.86 -9.98 25.11
CA PRO A 135 -16.65 -10.73 25.40
C PRO A 135 -15.79 -9.94 26.40
N PRO A 136 -14.92 -10.61 27.18
CA PRO A 136 -14.04 -9.94 28.14
C PRO A 136 -13.07 -8.96 27.46
N VAL A 137 -12.71 -9.25 26.21
CA VAL A 137 -11.87 -8.42 25.35
C VAL A 137 -12.42 -8.51 23.93
N TRP A 138 -12.30 -7.44 23.16
CA TRP A 138 -12.60 -7.43 21.73
C TRP A 138 -11.57 -6.62 20.96
N GLN A 139 -10.95 -7.23 19.95
CA GLN A 139 -9.85 -6.67 19.17
C GLN A 139 -10.23 -6.53 17.71
N ASN A 140 -9.80 -5.43 17.09
CA ASN A 140 -9.83 -5.24 15.63
C ASN A 140 -8.40 -5.11 15.16
N LEU A 141 -7.93 -6.11 14.41
CA LEU A 141 -6.62 -6.14 13.79
C LEU A 141 -6.76 -5.74 12.32
N ALA A 142 -6.32 -4.54 11.95
CA ALA A 142 -6.12 -4.20 10.55
C ALA A 142 -4.82 -4.84 10.06
N TYR A 143 -4.88 -5.55 8.94
CA TYR A 143 -3.75 -6.31 8.39
C TYR A 143 -3.54 -5.95 6.93
N ASP A 144 -2.29 -5.78 6.51
CA ASP A 144 -1.86 -5.34 5.18
C ASP A 144 -1.19 -6.49 4.39
N PRO A 145 -1.93 -7.56 4.02
CA PRO A 145 -1.37 -8.64 3.23
C PRO A 145 -1.13 -8.21 1.79
N ILE A 146 -0.06 -8.73 1.20
CA ILE A 146 0.15 -8.71 -0.25
C ILE A 146 -0.15 -10.10 -0.83
N SER A 147 -0.57 -10.12 -2.08
CA SER A 147 -0.75 -11.37 -2.83
C SER A 147 0.61 -12.02 -3.09
N ALA A 148 0.63 -13.36 -3.13
CA ALA A 148 1.86 -14.12 -3.44
C ALA A 148 2.31 -13.99 -4.90
N LYS A 149 1.45 -13.45 -5.77
CA LYS A 149 1.75 -13.26 -7.20
C LYS A 149 1.30 -11.89 -7.65
N THR A 150 2.11 -11.23 -8.46
CA THR A 150 1.68 -10.00 -9.14
C THR A 150 0.58 -10.31 -10.15
N TRP A 151 -0.27 -9.32 -10.39
CA TRP A 151 -1.29 -9.36 -11.44
C TRP A 151 -1.23 -8.10 -12.30
N THR A 152 -1.61 -8.20 -13.57
CA THR A 152 -1.55 -7.10 -14.53
C THR A 152 -2.89 -6.93 -15.26
N VAL A 153 -3.45 -5.72 -15.24
CA VAL A 153 -4.66 -5.35 -15.99
C VAL A 153 -4.45 -3.99 -16.64
N GLY A 154 -4.71 -3.89 -17.95
CA GLY A 154 -4.61 -2.61 -18.67
C GLY A 154 -3.23 -1.94 -18.60
N GLY A 155 -2.16 -2.72 -18.44
CA GLY A 155 -0.79 -2.21 -18.27
C GLY A 155 -0.41 -1.84 -16.83
N TYR A 156 -1.36 -1.83 -15.90
CA TYR A 156 -1.11 -1.65 -14.47
C TYR A 156 -0.77 -2.99 -13.82
N THR A 157 0.33 -3.05 -13.08
CA THR A 157 0.76 -4.24 -12.33
C THR A 157 0.83 -3.93 -10.85
N SER A 158 0.24 -4.79 -10.03
CA SER A 158 0.22 -4.67 -8.56
C SER A 158 0.21 -6.05 -7.89
N ASP A 159 0.43 -6.08 -6.58
CA ASP A 159 0.28 -7.24 -5.71
C ASP A 159 -0.76 -7.03 -4.60
N GLU A 160 -1.52 -5.93 -4.64
CA GLU A 160 -2.62 -5.66 -3.72
C GLU A 160 -3.82 -6.56 -3.98
N PHE A 161 -4.57 -6.90 -2.94
CA PHE A 161 -5.86 -7.58 -3.08
C PHE A 161 -7.03 -6.62 -3.32
N SER A 162 -6.96 -5.43 -2.72
CA SER A 162 -7.97 -4.36 -2.76
C SER A 162 -7.30 -3.04 -2.38
N ASP A 163 -7.98 -1.93 -2.63
CA ASP A 163 -7.68 -0.60 -2.07
C ASP A 163 -7.97 -0.46 -0.56
N HIS A 164 -8.59 -1.47 0.06
CA HIS A 164 -8.78 -1.56 1.51
C HIS A 164 -8.03 -2.78 2.08
N TYR A 165 -7.46 -2.59 3.26
CA TYR A 165 -6.89 -3.63 4.08
C TYR A 165 -7.98 -4.35 4.91
N PRO A 166 -7.92 -5.69 5.03
CA PRO A 166 -8.86 -6.44 5.87
C PRO A 166 -8.71 -6.14 7.36
N VAL A 167 -9.82 -6.33 8.09
CA VAL A 167 -9.86 -6.25 9.55
C VAL A 167 -10.32 -7.58 10.14
N TYR A 168 -9.56 -8.11 11.11
CA TYR A 168 -9.91 -9.30 11.86
C TYR A 168 -10.55 -8.91 13.19
N GLY A 169 -11.68 -9.54 13.53
CA GLY A 169 -12.39 -9.36 14.79
C GLY A 169 -12.26 -10.60 15.67
N PHE A 170 -11.66 -10.47 16.84
CA PHE A 170 -11.44 -11.61 17.75
C PHE A 170 -11.37 -11.18 19.22
N ILE A 171 -11.53 -12.17 20.11
CA ILE A 171 -11.46 -11.96 21.56
C ILE A 171 -9.99 -11.96 22.01
N TYR A 172 -9.30 -13.09 21.81
CA TYR A 172 -7.89 -13.28 22.13
C TYR A 172 -7.13 -13.69 20.88
N ALA A 173 -5.88 -13.21 20.77
CA ALA A 173 -4.97 -13.68 19.75
C ALA A 173 -4.55 -15.12 20.03
N ASP A 174 -4.33 -15.88 18.96
CA ASP A 174 -3.83 -17.25 18.98
C ASP A 174 -2.70 -17.42 17.96
N SER A 175 -2.23 -18.65 17.77
CA SER A 175 -1.13 -18.95 16.84
C SER A 175 -1.45 -18.65 15.37
N SER A 176 -2.71 -18.43 15.00
CA SER A 176 -3.13 -18.06 13.65
C SER A 176 -3.24 -16.55 13.45
N THR A 177 -3.14 -15.76 14.53
CA THR A 177 -3.27 -14.30 14.46
C THR A 177 -2.00 -13.67 13.89
N PRO A 178 -2.08 -12.90 12.80
CA PRO A 178 -0.92 -12.17 12.27
C PRO A 178 -0.35 -11.21 13.33
N THR A 179 0.97 -11.24 13.51
CA THR A 179 1.68 -10.41 14.50
C THR A 179 2.55 -9.32 13.88
N LYS A 180 2.70 -9.34 12.55
CA LYS A 180 3.55 -8.43 11.78
C LYS A 180 2.90 -8.05 10.46
N SER A 181 3.34 -6.94 9.89
CA SER A 181 2.91 -6.48 8.56
C SER A 181 3.19 -7.52 7.49
N GLY A 182 2.21 -7.72 6.59
CA GLY A 182 2.34 -8.63 5.45
C GLY A 182 3.11 -8.04 4.29
N ARG A 183 3.43 -6.74 4.31
CA ARG A 183 3.88 -5.97 3.15
C ARG A 183 5.40 -5.99 2.92
N LYS A 184 6.23 -6.47 3.86
CA LYS A 184 7.68 -6.38 3.67
C LYS A 184 8.17 -7.35 2.58
N ARG A 185 8.45 -6.80 1.40
CA ARG A 185 9.16 -7.51 0.33
C ARG A 185 10.67 -7.32 0.43
N LYS A 186 11.42 -8.33 0.00
CA LYS A 186 12.89 -8.34 0.07
C LYS A 186 13.55 -7.23 -0.76
N TYR A 187 12.94 -6.88 -1.89
CA TYR A 187 13.45 -5.89 -2.84
C TYR A 187 12.62 -4.60 -2.86
N ASP A 188 11.86 -4.35 -1.79
CA ASP A 188 11.29 -3.05 -1.51
C ASP A 188 12.27 -2.15 -0.80
N ARG A 189 12.05 -0.84 -0.94
CA ARG A 189 12.78 0.20 -0.20
C ARG A 189 14.30 0.11 -0.36
N VAL A 190 14.79 -0.44 -1.47
CA VAL A 190 16.22 -0.58 -1.74
C VAL A 190 16.82 0.77 -2.14
N SER A 191 18.12 0.95 -1.91
CA SER A 191 18.86 2.13 -2.40
C SER A 191 20.05 1.73 -3.26
N PHE A 192 20.51 2.67 -4.09
CA PHE A 192 21.60 2.46 -5.05
C PHE A 192 22.70 3.49 -4.84
N VAL A 193 23.88 3.03 -4.42
CA VAL A 193 25.04 3.89 -4.13
C VAL A 193 26.02 3.86 -5.29
N SER A 194 26.25 4.99 -5.95
CA SER A 194 27.18 5.10 -7.08
C SER A 194 28.61 4.73 -6.67
N ALA A 195 29.26 3.84 -7.42
CA ALA A 195 30.65 3.47 -7.18
C ALA A 195 31.63 4.63 -7.43
N ALA A 196 31.31 5.53 -8.37
CA ALA A 196 32.13 6.70 -8.67
C ALA A 196 32.08 7.79 -7.58
N THR A 197 30.94 7.99 -6.93
CA THR A 197 30.71 9.18 -6.07
C THR A 197 30.37 8.87 -4.62
N GLY A 198 30.02 7.63 -4.29
CA GLY A 198 29.49 7.25 -2.97
C GLY A 198 28.10 7.83 -2.67
N LYS A 199 27.46 8.51 -3.64
CA LYS A 199 26.14 9.14 -3.47
C LYS A 199 25.02 8.23 -3.94
N ARG A 200 23.84 8.40 -3.36
CA ARG A 200 22.63 7.64 -3.70
C ARG A 200 21.84 8.27 -4.83
N ILE A 201 21.21 7.42 -5.62
CA ILE A 201 20.11 7.81 -6.50
C ILE A 201 18.94 8.28 -5.63
N GLN A 202 18.30 9.39 -5.98
CA GLN A 202 17.11 9.90 -5.30
C GLN A 202 16.07 10.47 -6.28
N ALA A 203 14.80 10.26 -5.94
CA ALA A 203 13.67 11.01 -6.47
C ALA A 203 13.65 12.44 -5.91
N SER A 204 12.82 13.29 -6.50
CA SER A 204 12.70 14.69 -6.10
C SER A 204 11.69 14.88 -4.97
N SER A 205 12.07 15.62 -3.93
CA SER A 205 11.15 16.06 -2.87
C SER A 205 10.11 17.09 -3.34
N LYS A 206 10.36 17.78 -4.46
CA LYS A 206 9.53 18.90 -4.90
C LYS A 206 8.32 18.47 -5.73
N LYS A 207 8.49 17.41 -6.53
CA LYS A 207 7.49 16.90 -7.47
C LYS A 207 7.74 15.41 -7.70
N SER A 208 6.71 14.59 -7.59
CA SER A 208 6.78 13.14 -7.82
C SER A 208 7.25 12.79 -9.24
N ASN A 209 7.02 13.67 -10.23
CA ASN A 209 7.40 13.47 -11.63
C ASN A 209 8.70 14.17 -12.08
N ALA A 210 9.59 14.51 -11.15
CA ALA A 210 10.84 15.19 -11.49
C ALA A 210 11.99 14.22 -11.82
N TRP A 211 13.06 14.80 -12.39
CA TRP A 211 14.28 14.10 -12.75
C TRP A 211 14.95 13.40 -11.56
N LEU A 212 15.52 12.23 -11.81
CA LEU A 212 16.33 11.49 -10.85
C LEU A 212 17.74 12.09 -10.78
N LYS A 213 18.29 12.12 -9.56
CA LYS A 213 19.64 12.61 -9.30
C LYS A 213 20.45 11.63 -8.46
N VAL A 214 21.75 11.59 -8.69
CA VAL A 214 22.70 10.78 -7.94
C VAL A 214 23.59 11.69 -7.10
N ASN A 215 22.98 12.26 -6.07
CA ASN A 215 23.63 13.29 -5.25
C ASN A 215 23.29 13.22 -3.76
N ALA A 216 22.46 12.27 -3.32
CA ALA A 216 22.13 12.11 -1.90
C ALA A 216 23.32 11.54 -1.13
N THR A 217 23.73 12.22 -0.06
CA THR A 217 24.81 11.78 0.83
C THR A 217 24.31 10.87 1.95
N THR A 218 23.05 11.05 2.35
CA THR A 218 22.37 10.25 3.37
C THR A 218 21.23 9.45 2.75
N GLU A 219 20.82 8.39 3.45
CA GLU A 219 19.61 7.65 3.10
C GLU A 219 18.37 8.42 3.60
N THR A 220 17.37 8.53 2.74
CA THR A 220 16.05 9.12 3.01
C THR A 220 14.98 8.30 2.29
N ASP A 221 13.69 8.55 2.55
CA ASP A 221 12.61 7.89 1.81
C ASP A 221 12.66 8.18 0.29
N LEU A 222 13.26 9.29 -0.13
CA LEU A 222 13.44 9.63 -1.55
C LEU A 222 14.56 8.84 -2.24
N THR A 223 15.44 8.20 -1.47
CA THR A 223 16.52 7.34 -1.98
C THR A 223 16.12 5.87 -2.08
N LYS A 224 14.86 5.56 -1.72
CA LYS A 224 14.33 4.21 -1.61
C LYS A 224 13.40 3.90 -2.78
N PHE A 225 13.60 2.72 -3.36
CA PHE A 225 12.86 2.26 -4.52
C PHE A 225 12.35 0.83 -4.32
N ASN A 226 11.17 0.54 -4.88
CA ASN A 226 10.61 -0.80 -4.92
C ASN A 226 10.96 -1.44 -6.27
N LEU A 227 11.47 -2.67 -6.24
CA LEU A 227 11.81 -3.42 -7.44
C LEU A 227 10.82 -4.55 -7.68
N VAL A 228 10.29 -4.61 -8.90
CA VAL A 228 9.50 -5.75 -9.38
C VAL A 228 10.21 -6.34 -10.59
N GLN A 229 10.43 -7.65 -10.58
CA GLN A 229 10.96 -8.40 -11.71
C GLN A 229 9.80 -8.70 -12.68
N THR A 230 9.73 -8.02 -13.83
CA THR A 230 8.50 -8.01 -14.66
C THR A 230 8.22 -9.32 -15.39
N ASN A 231 9.18 -10.25 -15.41
CA ASN A 231 9.03 -11.59 -15.95
C ASN A 231 8.90 -12.67 -14.88
N ASP A 232 8.82 -12.30 -13.59
CA ASP A 232 8.59 -13.21 -12.48
C ASP A 232 7.17 -12.99 -11.93
N PRO A 233 6.30 -14.01 -11.91
CA PRO A 233 4.98 -13.86 -11.32
C PRO A 233 5.01 -13.75 -9.80
N ASP A 234 6.08 -14.18 -9.11
CA ASP A 234 6.22 -14.04 -7.65
C ASP A 234 6.34 -12.56 -7.29
N SER A 235 5.47 -12.08 -6.39
CA SER A 235 5.51 -10.69 -5.92
C SER A 235 6.68 -10.43 -4.98
N ASN A 236 7.20 -11.44 -4.30
CA ASN A 236 8.28 -11.33 -3.34
C ASN A 236 9.33 -12.45 -3.53
N PRO A 237 10.01 -12.49 -4.69
CA PRO A 237 10.93 -13.57 -4.99
C PRO A 237 12.09 -13.58 -4.00
N SER A 238 12.43 -14.77 -3.50
CA SER A 238 13.59 -14.94 -2.62
C SER A 238 14.92 -14.59 -3.31
N CYS A 239 14.95 -14.58 -4.64
CA CYS A 239 16.13 -14.36 -5.47
C CYS A 239 15.76 -13.61 -6.77
N MET A 240 15.97 -12.29 -6.79
CA MET A 240 15.95 -11.51 -8.03
C MET A 240 17.31 -11.63 -8.73
N LYS A 241 17.33 -11.87 -10.04
CA LYS A 241 18.55 -12.00 -10.87
C LYS A 241 18.62 -10.86 -11.88
N SER A 242 19.69 -10.83 -12.69
CA SER A 242 19.74 -9.94 -13.85
C SER A 242 18.53 -10.15 -14.76
N GLY A 243 17.92 -9.06 -15.23
CA GLY A 243 16.80 -9.14 -16.15
C GLY A 243 15.91 -7.89 -16.15
N PRO A 244 14.76 -7.97 -16.84
CA PRO A 244 13.77 -6.91 -16.89
C PRO A 244 13.21 -6.58 -15.51
N ILE A 245 13.16 -5.29 -15.19
CA ILE A 245 12.61 -4.81 -13.93
C ILE A 245 11.71 -3.61 -14.15
N ARG A 246 10.88 -3.34 -13.15
CA ARG A 246 10.22 -2.06 -12.93
C ARG A 246 10.76 -1.47 -11.63
N VAL A 247 11.18 -0.21 -11.68
CA VAL A 247 11.66 0.53 -10.52
C VAL A 247 10.65 1.60 -10.17
N GLU A 248 10.12 1.55 -8.96
CA GLU A 248 9.15 2.49 -8.43
C GLU A 248 9.75 3.28 -7.27
N SER A 249 9.36 4.55 -7.11
CA SER A 249 9.66 5.30 -5.88
C SER A 249 8.91 4.72 -4.68
N SER A 250 9.62 4.35 -3.61
CA SER A 250 8.97 3.90 -2.36
C SER A 250 8.22 5.03 -1.63
N HIS A 251 8.56 6.29 -1.92
CA HIS A 251 7.89 7.46 -1.34
C HIS A 251 6.66 7.90 -2.16
N SER A 252 6.70 7.72 -3.48
CA SER A 252 5.65 8.14 -4.40
C SER A 252 5.20 6.93 -5.21
N LEU A 253 4.27 6.16 -4.64
CA LEU A 253 3.72 4.96 -5.27
C LEU A 253 3.12 5.31 -6.64
N ASN A 254 3.20 4.36 -7.57
CA ASN A 254 2.82 4.47 -8.97
C ASN A 254 3.70 5.42 -9.81
N TYR A 255 4.80 5.95 -9.27
CA TYR A 255 5.79 6.69 -10.05
C TYR A 255 7.02 5.84 -10.35
N PHE A 256 7.18 5.52 -11.63
CA PHE A 256 8.19 4.58 -12.10
C PHE A 256 9.33 5.29 -12.83
N TRP A 257 10.51 4.68 -12.83
CA TRP A 257 11.63 5.17 -13.61
C TRP A 257 11.34 5.10 -15.11
N ASN A 258 11.45 6.24 -15.78
CA ASN A 258 11.35 6.37 -17.23
C ASN A 258 12.34 7.43 -17.71
N TRP A 259 12.59 7.51 -19.01
CA TRP A 259 13.51 8.47 -19.59
C TRP A 259 12.81 9.40 -20.58
N TRP A 260 13.31 10.63 -20.69
CA TRP A 260 12.65 11.67 -21.47
C TRP A 260 13.15 11.75 -22.90
N LEU A 261 12.22 11.94 -23.83
CA LEU A 261 12.52 12.27 -25.22
C LEU A 261 11.50 13.27 -25.75
N GLY A 262 11.84 14.55 -25.65
CA GLY A 262 10.95 15.64 -26.05
C GLY A 262 11.68 16.94 -26.40
N GLY A 263 13.01 16.88 -26.53
CA GLY A 263 13.86 18.01 -26.90
C GLY A 263 14.62 18.63 -25.74
N GLY A 264 15.59 19.47 -26.10
CA GLY A 264 16.47 20.16 -25.17
C GLY A 264 17.56 19.27 -24.56
N LYS A 265 18.30 19.85 -23.62
CA LYS A 265 19.46 19.19 -22.97
C LYS A 265 19.07 18.04 -22.03
N GLY A 266 17.77 17.78 -21.83
CA GLY A 266 17.26 16.73 -20.95
C GLY A 266 16.91 15.42 -21.65
N ASN A 267 17.12 15.32 -22.97
CA ASN A 267 16.92 14.07 -23.68
C ASN A 267 17.74 12.97 -23.02
N TYR A 268 17.10 11.81 -22.80
CA TYR A 268 17.65 10.62 -22.16
C TYR A 268 17.90 10.73 -20.65
N ALA A 269 17.58 11.87 -20.02
CA ALA A 269 17.56 11.97 -18.58
C ALA A 269 16.42 11.10 -18.01
N TYR A 270 16.70 10.38 -16.93
CA TYR A 270 15.71 9.63 -16.19
C TYR A 270 14.93 10.51 -15.22
N TYR A 271 13.65 10.23 -15.12
CA TYR A 271 12.70 10.86 -14.22
C TYR A 271 11.69 9.83 -13.73
N SER A 272 10.96 10.21 -12.70
CA SER A 272 9.81 9.44 -12.24
C SER A 272 8.57 9.80 -13.06
N LYS A 273 7.80 8.82 -13.53
CA LYS A 273 6.60 9.03 -14.34
C LYS A 273 5.43 8.22 -13.80
N PHE A 274 4.29 8.87 -13.60
CA PHE A 274 3.09 8.25 -13.08
C PHE A 274 2.53 7.21 -14.05
N ASN A 275 2.26 6.00 -13.54
CA ASN A 275 1.68 4.87 -14.27
C ASN A 275 2.35 4.52 -15.61
N ASP A 276 3.64 4.86 -15.77
CA ASP A 276 4.35 4.63 -17.02
C ASP A 276 5.85 4.54 -16.77
N GLY A 277 6.31 3.34 -16.42
CA GLY A 277 7.72 3.02 -16.32
C GLY A 277 8.32 2.62 -17.65
N SER A 278 9.65 2.63 -17.75
CA SER A 278 10.30 2.04 -18.92
C SER A 278 9.98 0.55 -19.03
N ASN A 279 9.47 0.16 -20.19
CA ASN A 279 9.13 -1.23 -20.50
C ASN A 279 10.36 -2.10 -20.86
N ARG A 280 11.57 -1.51 -20.93
CA ARG A 280 12.77 -2.20 -21.42
C ARG A 280 13.98 -2.07 -20.50
N ILE A 281 13.82 -1.38 -19.36
CA ILE A 281 14.87 -1.28 -18.36
C ILE A 281 15.18 -2.66 -17.76
N GLN A 282 16.47 -2.93 -17.60
CA GLN A 282 17.02 -4.15 -17.04
C GLN A 282 18.01 -3.79 -15.94
N ILE A 283 18.00 -4.56 -14.86
CA ILE A 283 19.10 -4.59 -13.89
C ILE A 283 20.06 -5.69 -14.28
N ILE A 284 21.35 -5.37 -14.24
CA ILE A 284 22.44 -6.29 -14.51
C ILE A 284 23.20 -6.48 -13.21
N ASN A 285 23.11 -7.67 -12.63
CA ASN A 285 23.94 -8.07 -11.50
C ASN A 285 25.35 -8.43 -12.01
N LEU A 286 26.33 -7.58 -11.72
CA LEU A 286 27.72 -7.75 -12.17
C LEU A 286 28.46 -8.82 -11.39
N ASP A 287 27.93 -9.23 -10.24
CA ASP A 287 28.48 -10.31 -9.41
C ASP A 287 27.87 -11.69 -9.75
N GLY A 288 26.83 -11.71 -10.61
CA GLY A 288 26.08 -12.91 -10.94
C GLY A 288 25.20 -13.43 -9.80
N GLY A 289 24.36 -14.43 -10.11
CA GLY A 289 23.43 -15.02 -9.14
C GLY A 289 22.35 -14.06 -8.67
N CYS A 290 21.89 -14.25 -7.43
CA CYS A 290 20.85 -13.43 -6.81
C CYS A 290 21.40 -12.07 -6.36
N LEU A 291 20.59 -11.02 -6.53
CA LEU A 291 20.82 -9.72 -5.91
C LEU A 291 20.81 -9.85 -4.38
N ARG A 292 21.83 -9.29 -3.75
CA ARG A 292 22.06 -9.27 -2.29
C ARG A 292 22.47 -7.87 -1.86
N ASP A 293 22.47 -7.60 -0.56
CA ASP A 293 23.06 -6.35 -0.07
C ASP A 293 24.53 -6.27 -0.49
N GLY A 294 24.93 -5.11 -1.02
CA GLY A 294 26.27 -4.86 -1.53
C GLY A 294 26.52 -5.35 -2.95
N SER A 295 25.57 -6.02 -3.61
CA SER A 295 25.73 -6.44 -5.02
C SER A 295 26.06 -5.24 -5.91
N ARG A 296 27.04 -5.40 -6.79
CA ARG A 296 27.36 -4.45 -7.86
C ARG A 296 26.37 -4.63 -8.99
N VAL A 297 25.64 -3.56 -9.30
CA VAL A 297 24.60 -3.55 -10.33
C VAL A 297 24.83 -2.43 -11.32
N ALA A 298 24.40 -2.65 -12.56
CA ALA A 298 24.23 -1.62 -13.57
C ALA A 298 22.80 -1.67 -14.10
N PHE A 299 22.32 -0.56 -14.63
CA PHE A 299 21.03 -0.51 -15.32
C PHE A 299 21.25 -0.33 -16.81
N LYS A 300 20.46 -1.02 -17.63
CA LYS A 300 20.49 -0.92 -19.08
C LYS A 300 19.08 -0.71 -19.60
N ASP A 301 18.91 0.16 -20.59
CA ASP A 301 17.63 0.38 -21.25
C ASP A 301 17.81 0.56 -22.76
N TYR A 302 16.71 0.60 -23.50
CA TYR A 302 16.65 0.69 -24.95
C TYR A 302 16.28 2.09 -25.40
N ASP A 303 17.18 2.73 -26.15
CA ASP A 303 16.91 3.99 -26.85
C ASP A 303 16.14 3.68 -28.14
N THR A 304 14.93 4.23 -28.25
CA THR A 304 14.06 4.06 -29.41
C THR A 304 14.49 4.86 -30.64
N VAL A 305 15.31 5.91 -30.48
CA VAL A 305 15.81 6.76 -31.56
C VAL A 305 16.99 6.11 -32.25
N SER A 306 18.08 5.84 -31.50
CA SER A 306 19.27 5.19 -32.07
C SER A 306 19.09 3.69 -32.27
N LYS A 307 18.01 3.10 -31.75
CA LYS A 307 17.73 1.65 -31.76
C LYS A 307 18.83 0.82 -31.08
N GLY A 308 19.48 1.40 -30.08
CA GLY A 308 20.55 0.78 -29.30
C GLY A 308 20.16 0.53 -27.84
N ARG A 309 20.97 -0.28 -27.13
CA ARG A 309 20.87 -0.41 -25.68
C ARG A 309 22.04 0.28 -25.00
N TYR A 310 21.74 1.12 -24.01
CA TYR A 310 22.72 1.90 -23.28
C TYR A 310 22.58 1.66 -21.78
N PHE A 311 23.69 1.84 -21.07
CA PHE A 311 23.76 1.85 -19.63
C PHE A 311 23.39 3.23 -19.08
N LEU A 312 22.74 3.21 -17.93
CA LEU A 312 22.41 4.41 -17.19
C LEU A 312 23.66 4.88 -16.43
N THR A 313 23.95 6.17 -16.52
CA THR A 313 25.17 6.80 -16.01
C THR A 313 24.87 7.97 -15.07
N VAL A 314 25.74 8.18 -14.09
CA VAL A 314 25.82 9.44 -13.35
C VAL A 314 26.46 10.51 -14.23
N TRP A 315 25.64 11.41 -14.77
CA TRP A 315 26.10 12.49 -15.64
C TRP A 315 27.13 13.39 -14.95
N GLU A 316 28.18 13.76 -15.68
CA GLU A 316 29.26 14.61 -15.19
C GLU A 316 29.29 15.94 -15.96
N GLY A 317 29.25 17.03 -15.21
CA GLY A 317 29.48 18.37 -15.74
C GLY A 317 28.26 19.07 -16.35
N GLY A 318 28.41 20.38 -16.55
CA GLY A 318 27.37 21.25 -17.06
C GLY A 318 26.15 21.38 -16.14
N LYS A 319 25.03 21.87 -16.69
CA LYS A 319 23.78 22.10 -15.93
C LYS A 319 23.07 20.80 -15.51
N TRP A 320 23.49 19.65 -16.06
CA TRP A 320 22.92 18.33 -15.80
C TRP A 320 23.85 17.45 -14.95
N ASP A 321 24.85 18.06 -14.30
CA ASP A 321 25.73 17.37 -13.37
C ASP A 321 24.92 16.60 -12.31
N LYS A 322 25.29 15.33 -12.10
CA LYS A 322 24.69 14.35 -11.17
C LYS A 322 23.29 13.87 -11.54
N TYR A 323 22.73 14.22 -12.69
CA TYR A 323 21.48 13.62 -13.14
C TYR A 323 21.73 12.19 -13.66
N PHE A 324 20.70 11.36 -13.65
CA PHE A 324 20.79 9.98 -14.11
C PHE A 324 20.37 9.90 -15.59
N TYR A 325 21.21 9.33 -16.46
CA TYR A 325 21.05 9.42 -17.92
C TYR A 325 21.23 8.08 -18.63
N LEU A 326 20.42 7.81 -19.65
CA LEU A 326 20.66 6.73 -20.61
C LEU A 326 21.66 7.19 -21.68
N TRP A 327 22.93 6.76 -21.61
CA TRP A 327 23.93 7.35 -22.54
C TRP A 327 25.14 6.47 -22.88
N LYS A 328 25.55 5.55 -22.01
CA LYS A 328 26.84 4.85 -22.16
C LYS A 328 26.69 3.48 -22.81
N ASP A 329 27.64 3.08 -23.64
CA ASP A 329 27.70 1.77 -24.29
C ASP A 329 28.50 0.74 -23.48
N GLU A 330 29.35 1.20 -22.56
CA GLU A 330 30.15 0.39 -21.64
C GLU A 330 29.84 0.69 -20.16
N ILE A 331 30.27 -0.22 -19.28
CA ILE A 331 30.10 -0.09 -17.82
C ILE A 331 31.41 0.41 -17.22
N GLY A 332 31.37 1.58 -16.59
CA GLY A 332 32.43 2.10 -15.74
C GLY A 332 31.96 2.37 -14.31
N PRO A 333 32.76 3.09 -13.50
CA PRO A 333 32.40 3.44 -12.13
C PRO A 333 31.13 4.31 -12.01
N ARG A 334 30.78 5.08 -13.04
CA ARG A 334 29.58 5.94 -13.07
C ARG A 334 28.31 5.18 -13.46
N GLU A 335 28.45 4.00 -14.04
CA GLU A 335 27.36 3.09 -14.44
C GLU A 335 27.17 1.95 -13.43
N THR A 336 28.10 1.83 -12.47
CA THR A 336 28.09 0.83 -11.40
C THR A 336 27.51 1.41 -10.11
N PHE A 337 26.58 0.67 -9.50
CA PHE A 337 25.95 1.01 -8.23
C PHE A 337 26.01 -0.18 -7.26
N TYR A 338 26.22 0.09 -5.98
CA TYR A 338 26.04 -0.90 -4.93
C TYR A 338 24.58 -0.89 -4.49
N LEU A 339 23.90 -2.03 -4.65
CA LEU A 339 22.56 -2.26 -4.12
C LEU A 339 22.60 -2.30 -2.59
N LYS A 340 21.67 -1.61 -1.95
CA LYS A 340 21.44 -1.69 -0.50
C LYS A 340 20.02 -2.11 -0.22
N LEU A 341 19.87 -3.24 0.47
CA LEU A 341 18.56 -3.79 0.83
C LEU A 341 18.03 -3.10 2.10
N ASP A 342 16.71 -3.01 2.25
CA ASP A 342 16.13 -2.45 3.46
C ASP A 342 16.32 -3.40 4.65
N SER A 343 17.07 -2.94 5.64
CA SER A 343 17.34 -3.67 6.89
C SER A 343 16.32 -3.33 8.00
N SER A 344 15.43 -2.36 7.76
CA SER A 344 14.41 -1.94 8.73
C SER A 344 13.53 -3.12 9.11
N PRO A 345 13.22 -3.36 10.41
CA PRO A 345 12.35 -4.44 10.80
C PRO A 345 10.92 -4.22 10.27
N GLU A 346 10.19 -5.32 10.11
CA GLU A 346 8.75 -5.26 9.83
C GLU A 346 8.03 -4.56 10.98
N MET A 347 6.91 -3.90 10.68
CA MET A 347 6.01 -3.45 11.72
C MET A 347 5.52 -4.66 12.51
N ASP A 348 5.77 -4.67 13.81
CA ASP A 348 5.46 -5.77 14.72
C ASP A 348 4.52 -5.26 15.82
N TRP A 349 3.35 -5.89 15.93
CA TRP A 349 2.33 -5.59 16.93
C TRP A 349 2.06 -6.77 17.85
N SER A 350 2.94 -7.76 17.90
CA SER A 350 2.84 -8.92 18.80
C SER A 350 2.60 -8.52 20.26
N LYS A 351 3.27 -7.45 20.72
CA LYS A 351 3.15 -6.90 22.07
C LYS A 351 1.86 -6.12 22.32
N ASN A 352 1.17 -5.70 21.25
CA ASN A 352 -0.07 -4.93 21.33
C ASN A 352 -1.30 -5.84 21.40
N LEU A 353 -1.16 -7.10 20.99
CA LEU A 353 -2.21 -8.12 21.05
C LEU A 353 -2.46 -8.58 22.49
N ILE A 354 -3.72 -8.90 22.78
CA ILE A 354 -4.12 -9.57 24.01
C ILE A 354 -4.29 -11.06 23.71
N TYR A 355 -3.54 -11.90 24.42
CA TYR A 355 -3.59 -13.36 24.35
C TYR A 355 -4.42 -13.91 25.52
N ARG A 356 -4.72 -15.21 25.46
CA ARG A 356 -5.40 -15.92 26.55
C ARG A 356 -4.43 -16.39 27.62
#